data_AF-A0A9X9F3L2-F1
#
_entry.id   AF-A0A9X9F3L2-F1
#
_cell.length_a   1.000
_cell.length_b   1.000
_cell.length_c   1.000
_cell.angle_alpha   90.00
_cell.angle_beta   90.00
_cell.angle_gamma   90.00
#
_symmetry.space_group_name_H-M   'P 1'
#
loop_
_entity.id
_entity.type
_entity.pdbx_description
1 polymer ?
#
loop_
_entity_poly.entity_id
_entity_poly.type
_entity_poly.pdbx_seq_one_letter_code
_entity_poly.pdbx_strand_id
1 'polypeptide(L)'
;PESSDWYNSGYIMTWGSNVPMTRTPDAHFLAEVRYKGTKVVSVSPDFAESTKFADDWISVKQGTDGALAMAMGHVILQEFYVDNQVEYFTKYAKQYTDFPFFVTLKQKGDQFVADRFLNASDIGRETKLGEWKPVLWNENTNDFATPHGTMGSRWDNEKKWNLRLEDEETGEKIDPRLSLLGMEDSVQTVQIPYFSDDGNKILERTSPVK
;
A
#
# COMPACT_ATOMS: atom_id res chain seq x y z
N PRO A 1 -25.76 -2.80 -1.82
CA PRO A 1 -25.26 -4.07 -1.23
C PRO A 1 -23.82 -4.29 -1.69
N GLU A 2 -22.94 -4.89 -0.88
CA GLU A 2 -21.53 -5.14 -1.25
C GLU A 2 -21.43 -5.96 -2.56
N SER A 3 -22.28 -6.97 -2.71
CA SER A 3 -22.26 -7.93 -3.83
C SER A 3 -22.69 -7.35 -5.18
N SER A 4 -23.60 -6.37 -5.20
CA SER A 4 -24.01 -5.73 -6.45
C SER A 4 -22.86 -4.98 -7.13
N ASP A 5 -21.84 -4.56 -6.37
CA ASP A 5 -20.68 -3.85 -6.91
C ASP A 5 -19.73 -4.77 -7.69
N TRP A 6 -19.82 -6.10 -7.49
CA TRP A 6 -19.06 -7.07 -8.29
C TRP A 6 -19.36 -6.91 -9.78
N TYR A 7 -20.59 -6.52 -10.12
CA TYR A 7 -21.02 -6.30 -11.50
C TYR A 7 -20.34 -5.09 -12.18
N ASN A 8 -19.71 -4.22 -11.39
CA ASN A 8 -18.97 -3.04 -11.87
C ASN A 8 -17.51 -3.34 -12.16
N SER A 9 -16.95 -4.44 -11.64
CA SER A 9 -15.56 -4.82 -11.90
C SER A 9 -15.36 -5.29 -13.34
N GLY A 10 -14.14 -5.12 -13.87
CA GLY A 10 -13.67 -5.74 -15.11
C GLY A 10 -12.80 -6.99 -14.89
N TYR A 11 -12.34 -7.21 -13.66
CA TYR A 11 -11.50 -8.36 -13.28
C TYR A 11 -11.76 -8.73 -11.82
N ILE A 12 -12.03 -10.00 -11.54
CA ILE A 12 -12.31 -10.50 -10.18
C ILE A 12 -11.40 -11.68 -9.88
N MET A 13 -10.83 -11.69 -8.68
CA MET A 13 -10.09 -12.83 -8.14
C MET A 13 -10.82 -13.36 -6.90
N THR A 14 -11.37 -14.57 -6.97
CA THR A 14 -11.91 -15.27 -5.80
C THR A 14 -10.78 -15.98 -5.07
N TRP A 15 -10.24 -15.32 -4.03
CA TRP A 15 -9.09 -15.82 -3.29
C TRP A 15 -9.52 -16.41 -1.95
N GLY A 16 -9.39 -17.74 -1.78
CA GLY A 16 -9.79 -18.42 -0.54
C GLY A 16 -11.28 -18.30 -0.21
N SER A 17 -12.11 -17.96 -1.20
CA SER A 17 -13.55 -17.71 -1.05
C SER A 17 -14.37 -18.63 -1.95
N ASN A 18 -15.09 -19.56 -1.33
CA ASN A 18 -15.99 -20.46 -2.04
C ASN A 18 -17.40 -19.84 -2.21
N VAL A 19 -17.48 -18.77 -3.01
CA VAL A 19 -18.67 -17.91 -3.17
C VAL A 19 -19.99 -18.67 -3.38
N PRO A 20 -20.09 -19.70 -4.26
CA PRO A 20 -21.35 -20.43 -4.45
C PRO A 20 -21.86 -21.13 -3.18
N MET A 21 -20.94 -21.58 -2.32
CA MET A 21 -21.25 -22.32 -1.10
C MET A 21 -21.45 -21.40 0.11
N THR A 22 -20.62 -20.37 0.27
CA THR A 22 -20.61 -19.51 1.48
C THR A 22 -21.31 -18.16 1.29
N ARG A 23 -21.63 -17.79 0.05
CA ARG A 23 -22.35 -16.57 -0.34
C ARG A 23 -23.41 -16.88 -1.41
N THR A 24 -24.12 -18.00 -1.27
CA THR A 24 -25.12 -18.49 -2.23
C THR A 24 -26.11 -17.42 -2.71
N PRO A 25 -26.68 -16.55 -1.83
CA PRO A 25 -27.61 -15.52 -2.28
C PRO A 25 -26.99 -14.49 -3.24
N ASP A 26 -25.67 -14.28 -3.18
CA ASP A 26 -24.94 -13.29 -3.98
C ASP A 26 -24.19 -13.92 -5.17
N ALA A 27 -24.08 -15.25 -5.22
CA ALA A 27 -23.26 -15.97 -6.20
C ALA A 27 -23.69 -15.68 -7.65
N HIS A 28 -24.96 -15.32 -7.87
CA HIS A 28 -25.44 -14.93 -9.19
C HIS A 28 -24.69 -13.70 -9.74
N PHE A 29 -24.32 -12.71 -8.91
CA PHE A 29 -23.56 -11.54 -9.38
C PHE A 29 -22.20 -11.93 -9.97
N LEU A 30 -21.51 -12.90 -9.34
CA LEU A 30 -20.22 -13.41 -9.84
C LEU A 30 -20.40 -14.20 -11.14
N ALA A 31 -21.47 -14.99 -11.26
CA ALA A 31 -21.75 -15.74 -12.47
C ALA A 31 -22.17 -14.82 -13.64
N GLU A 32 -23.04 -13.84 -13.36
CA GLU A 32 -23.64 -12.94 -14.35
C GLU A 32 -22.65 -11.90 -14.87
N VAL A 33 -21.75 -11.38 -14.03
CA VAL A 33 -20.76 -10.38 -14.47
C VAL A 33 -19.81 -10.91 -15.54
N ARG A 34 -19.60 -12.23 -15.59
CA ARG A 34 -18.82 -12.88 -16.66
C ARG A 34 -19.46 -12.70 -18.03
N TYR A 35 -20.80 -12.66 -18.12
CA TYR A 35 -21.50 -12.36 -19.37
C TYR A 35 -21.27 -10.92 -19.85
N LYS A 36 -20.88 -10.01 -18.94
CA LYS A 36 -20.42 -8.64 -19.27
C LYS A 36 -18.97 -8.61 -19.76
N GLY A 37 -18.27 -9.75 -19.82
CA GLY A 37 -16.88 -9.85 -20.24
C GLY A 37 -15.85 -9.72 -19.10
N THR A 38 -16.30 -9.76 -17.84
CA THR A 38 -15.38 -9.75 -16.69
C THR A 38 -14.67 -11.07 -16.55
N LYS A 39 -13.33 -11.00 -16.46
CA LYS A 39 -12.51 -12.17 -16.18
C LYS A 39 -12.57 -12.52 -14.69
N VAL A 40 -12.76 -13.80 -14.38
CA VAL A 40 -12.78 -14.35 -13.02
C VAL A 40 -11.65 -15.36 -12.86
N VAL A 41 -10.80 -15.19 -11.85
CA VAL A 41 -9.76 -16.14 -11.48
C VAL A 41 -10.04 -16.70 -10.10
N SER A 42 -9.91 -18.02 -9.94
CA SER A 42 -10.03 -18.68 -8.64
C SER A 42 -8.67 -19.02 -8.08
N VAL A 43 -8.37 -18.58 -6.86
CA VAL A 43 -7.19 -18.97 -6.09
C VAL A 43 -7.64 -19.84 -4.92
N SER A 44 -7.45 -21.15 -5.07
CA SER A 44 -7.88 -22.16 -4.08
C SER A 44 -6.96 -23.37 -4.15
N PRO A 45 -6.52 -23.95 -3.02
CA PRO A 45 -5.67 -25.15 -3.01
C PRO A 45 -6.38 -26.35 -3.67
N ASP A 46 -7.66 -26.52 -3.41
CA ASP A 46 -8.54 -27.54 -3.98
C ASP A 46 -9.41 -26.98 -5.11
N PHE A 47 -10.02 -27.89 -5.88
CA PHE A 47 -10.98 -27.53 -6.93
C PHE A 47 -12.35 -27.20 -6.31
N ALA A 48 -12.45 -26.02 -5.71
CA ALA A 48 -13.63 -25.54 -5.01
C ALA A 48 -14.81 -25.27 -5.96
N GLU A 49 -16.03 -25.14 -5.43
CA GLU A 49 -17.21 -24.84 -6.26
C GLU A 49 -17.09 -23.51 -6.99
N SER A 50 -16.45 -22.50 -6.38
CA SER A 50 -16.15 -21.22 -7.03
C SER A 50 -15.23 -21.36 -8.24
N THR A 51 -14.34 -22.36 -8.24
CA THR A 51 -13.42 -22.64 -9.35
C THR A 51 -14.17 -23.06 -10.63
N LYS A 52 -15.31 -23.74 -10.50
CA LYS A 52 -16.16 -24.10 -11.65
C LYS A 52 -16.65 -22.88 -12.44
N PHE A 53 -16.76 -21.73 -11.79
CA PHE A 53 -17.24 -20.49 -12.41
C PHE A 53 -16.09 -19.55 -12.82
N ALA A 54 -14.83 -19.94 -12.61
CA ALA A 54 -13.67 -19.14 -12.99
C ALA A 54 -13.20 -19.47 -14.41
N ASP A 55 -12.52 -18.51 -15.02
CA ASP A 55 -11.86 -18.67 -16.31
C ASP A 55 -10.48 -19.31 -16.15
N ASP A 56 -9.79 -19.01 -15.04
CA ASP A 56 -8.53 -19.65 -14.64
C ASP A 56 -8.58 -20.14 -13.19
N TRP A 57 -7.84 -21.21 -12.90
CA TRP A 57 -7.63 -21.74 -11.56
C TRP A 57 -6.15 -21.73 -11.20
N ILE A 58 -5.82 -21.10 -10.07
CA ILE A 58 -4.49 -21.09 -9.48
C ILE A 58 -4.55 -21.92 -8.20
N SER A 59 -4.00 -23.13 -8.26
CA SER A 59 -3.82 -23.99 -7.10
C SER A 59 -2.52 -23.63 -6.38
N VAL A 60 -2.65 -22.88 -5.28
CA VAL A 60 -1.53 -22.59 -4.36
C VAL A 60 -1.60 -23.53 -3.16
N LYS A 61 -0.44 -23.90 -2.61
CA LYS A 61 -0.39 -24.62 -1.34
C LYS A 61 -1.10 -23.80 -0.25
N GLN A 62 -1.91 -24.45 0.57
CA GLN A 62 -2.68 -23.78 1.61
C GLN A 62 -1.76 -23.04 2.59
N GLY A 63 -2.08 -21.77 2.88
CA GLY A 63 -1.29 -20.91 3.75
C GLY A 63 -0.04 -20.29 3.10
N THR A 64 0.18 -20.48 1.80
CA THR A 64 1.29 -19.84 1.05
C THR A 64 0.83 -18.76 0.08
N ASP A 65 -0.45 -18.38 0.11
CA ASP A 65 -1.04 -17.30 -0.69
C ASP A 65 -0.31 -15.96 -0.52
N GLY A 66 0.18 -15.64 0.68
CA GLY A 66 1.03 -14.46 0.90
C GLY A 66 2.26 -14.40 0.00
N ALA A 67 2.89 -15.53 -0.32
CA ALA A 67 4.02 -15.56 -1.24
C ALA A 67 3.61 -15.22 -2.69
N LEU A 68 2.45 -15.71 -3.14
CA LEU A 68 1.88 -15.35 -4.44
C LEU A 68 1.54 -13.84 -4.48
N ALA A 69 0.89 -13.32 -3.43
CA ALA A 69 0.55 -11.90 -3.35
C ALA A 69 1.79 -10.99 -3.39
N MET A 70 2.86 -11.35 -2.69
CA MET A 70 4.14 -10.63 -2.73
C MET A 70 4.78 -10.66 -4.13
N ALA A 71 4.73 -11.79 -4.82
CA ALA A 71 5.22 -11.90 -6.19
C ALA A 71 4.40 -11.07 -7.19
N MET A 72 3.06 -11.06 -7.06
CA MET A 72 2.18 -10.19 -7.84
C MET A 72 2.49 -8.71 -7.58
N GLY A 73 2.62 -8.33 -6.30
CA GLY A 73 2.99 -6.98 -5.89
C GLY A 73 4.33 -6.54 -6.46
N HIS A 74 5.32 -7.43 -6.49
CA HIS A 74 6.62 -7.15 -7.12
C HIS A 74 6.49 -6.78 -8.59
N VAL A 75 5.76 -7.57 -9.39
CA VAL A 75 5.53 -7.28 -10.81
C VAL A 75 4.77 -5.97 -10.99
N ILE A 76 3.72 -5.74 -10.17
CA ILE A 76 2.94 -4.50 -10.24
C ILE A 76 3.82 -3.27 -9.96
N LEU A 77 4.65 -3.31 -8.92
CA LEU A 77 5.55 -2.21 -8.57
C LEU A 77 6.62 -2.00 -9.65
N GLN A 78 7.24 -3.08 -10.11
CA GLN A 78 8.27 -3.00 -11.14
C GLN A 78 7.72 -2.43 -12.45
N GLU A 79 6.65 -3.00 -12.99
CA GLU A 79 6.14 -2.59 -14.30
C GLU A 79 5.40 -1.24 -14.27
N PHE A 80 4.61 -0.97 -13.22
CA PHE A 80 3.68 0.18 -13.22
C PHE A 80 4.05 1.35 -12.30
N TYR A 81 5.09 1.19 -11.46
CA TYR A 81 5.62 2.27 -10.61
C TYR A 81 7.10 2.60 -10.89
N VAL A 82 7.86 1.67 -11.47
CA VAL A 82 9.27 1.87 -11.81
C VAL A 82 9.46 2.03 -13.32
N ASP A 83 9.20 0.97 -14.10
CA ASP A 83 9.53 0.93 -15.53
C ASP A 83 8.60 1.80 -16.37
N ASN A 84 7.29 1.79 -16.05
CA ASN A 84 6.28 2.61 -16.72
C ASN A 84 5.27 3.16 -15.71
N GLN A 85 5.52 4.36 -15.19
CA GLN A 85 4.66 4.98 -14.20
C GLN A 85 3.26 5.27 -14.74
N VAL A 86 2.28 4.49 -14.26
CA VAL A 86 0.87 4.71 -14.57
C VAL A 86 0.34 5.87 -13.72
N GLU A 87 -0.12 6.92 -14.38
CA GLU A 87 -0.55 8.16 -13.72
C GLU A 87 -1.63 7.94 -12.67
N TYR A 88 -2.64 7.12 -12.97
CA TYR A 88 -3.71 6.80 -12.04
C TYR A 88 -3.18 6.14 -10.75
N PHE A 89 -2.28 5.15 -10.88
CA PHE A 89 -1.68 4.45 -9.75
C PHE A 89 -0.80 5.37 -8.90
N THR A 90 0.02 6.18 -9.57
CA THR A 90 0.93 7.12 -8.90
C THR A 90 0.14 8.18 -8.12
N LYS A 91 -0.90 8.78 -8.73
CA LYS A 91 -1.77 9.74 -8.04
C LYS A 91 -2.51 9.11 -6.87
N TYR A 92 -3.01 7.89 -7.04
CA TYR A 92 -3.67 7.16 -5.98
C TYR A 92 -2.73 6.91 -4.79
N ALA A 93 -1.52 6.40 -5.06
CA ALA A 93 -0.52 6.12 -4.03
C ALA A 93 -0.12 7.40 -3.27
N LYS A 94 0.11 8.51 -3.97
CA LYS A 94 0.45 9.80 -3.35
C LYS A 94 -0.63 10.31 -2.39
N GLN A 95 -1.91 10.12 -2.72
CA GLN A 95 -3.01 10.74 -1.98
C GLN A 95 -3.66 9.83 -0.92
N TYR A 96 -3.76 8.53 -1.20
CA TYR A 96 -4.63 7.62 -0.46
C TYR A 96 -3.87 6.52 0.29
N THR A 97 -2.54 6.55 0.26
CA THR A 97 -1.69 5.60 0.99
C THR A 97 -0.68 6.32 1.87
N ASP A 98 -0.03 5.57 2.75
CA ASP A 98 1.06 6.04 3.59
C ASP A 98 2.44 5.94 2.90
N PHE A 99 2.51 5.56 1.63
CA PHE A 99 3.76 5.45 0.86
C PHE A 99 4.66 6.70 0.89
N PRO A 100 4.13 7.95 0.81
CA PRO A 100 5.00 9.14 0.79
C PRO A 100 5.53 9.55 2.18
N PHE A 101 5.08 8.90 3.26
CA PHE A 101 5.50 9.28 4.61
C PHE A 101 6.88 8.72 4.94
N PHE A 102 7.64 9.50 5.72
CA PHE A 102 8.99 9.14 6.10
C PHE A 102 9.00 8.18 7.28
N VAL A 103 9.90 7.21 7.22
CA VAL A 103 10.23 6.33 8.35
C VAL A 103 11.63 6.63 8.84
N THR A 104 11.80 6.62 10.15
CA THR A 104 13.11 6.76 10.78
C THR A 104 13.89 5.45 10.70
N LEU A 105 15.21 5.53 10.64
CA LEU A 105 16.10 4.37 10.68
C LEU A 105 16.79 4.31 12.04
N LYS A 106 16.72 3.15 12.69
CA LYS A 106 17.39 2.89 13.97
C LYS A 106 18.64 2.07 13.74
N GLN A 107 19.76 2.52 14.29
CA GLN A 107 21.02 1.80 14.21
C GLN A 107 20.97 0.49 15.01
N LYS A 108 21.45 -0.60 14.41
CA LYS A 108 21.56 -1.94 14.98
C LYS A 108 22.91 -2.55 14.58
N GLY A 109 23.93 -2.33 15.41
CA GLY A 109 25.32 -2.63 15.06
C GLY A 109 25.82 -1.70 13.97
N ASP A 110 26.41 -2.26 12.92
CA ASP A 110 26.91 -1.50 11.75
C ASP A 110 25.84 -1.26 10.67
N GLN A 111 24.60 -1.68 10.92
CA GLN A 111 23.48 -1.64 9.96
C GLN A 111 22.26 -0.91 10.55
N PHE A 112 21.24 -0.67 9.72
CA PHE A 112 19.99 -0.05 10.15
C PHE A 112 18.79 -0.99 10.06
N VAL A 113 17.76 -0.70 10.86
CA VAL A 113 16.40 -1.26 10.71
C VAL A 113 15.40 -0.12 10.60
N ALA A 114 14.31 -0.34 9.88
CA ALA A 114 13.17 0.58 9.90
C ALA A 114 12.60 0.68 11.32
N ASP A 115 12.28 1.89 11.75
CA ASP A 115 11.66 2.18 13.05
C ASP A 115 10.29 2.83 12.83
N ARG A 116 9.91 3.80 13.66
CA ARG A 116 8.65 4.54 13.53
C ARG A 116 8.65 5.57 12.40
N PHE A 117 7.46 6.06 12.05
CA PHE A 117 7.32 7.26 11.22
C PHE A 117 8.06 8.46 11.82
N LEU A 118 8.62 9.29 10.94
CA LEU A 118 9.12 10.62 11.27
C LEU A 118 7.92 11.54 11.45
N ASN A 119 7.83 12.18 12.60
CA ASN A 119 6.72 13.05 12.98
C ASN A 119 7.15 14.52 12.98
N ALA A 120 6.19 15.43 12.88
CA ALA A 120 6.41 16.87 12.85
C ALA A 120 7.24 17.37 14.06
N SER A 121 7.02 16.79 15.24
CA SER A 121 7.78 17.11 16.46
C SER A 121 9.27 16.77 16.36
N ASP A 122 9.65 15.76 15.58
CA ASP A 122 11.04 15.32 15.46
C ASP A 122 11.91 16.31 14.67
N ILE A 123 11.28 17.05 13.76
CA ILE A 123 11.92 18.05 12.91
C ILE A 123 11.67 19.48 13.38
N GLY A 124 11.19 19.64 14.62
CA GLY A 124 11.00 20.94 15.26
C GLY A 124 9.85 21.78 14.68
N ARG A 125 8.89 21.17 13.98
CA ARG A 125 7.70 21.89 13.52
C ARG A 125 6.75 22.15 14.68
N GLU A 126 6.40 23.42 14.88
CA GLU A 126 5.53 23.87 15.96
C GLU A 126 4.05 23.66 15.62
N THR A 127 3.62 22.40 15.59
CA THR A 127 2.21 22.02 15.42
C THR A 127 1.69 21.28 16.63
N LYS A 128 0.43 21.55 16.99
CA LYS A 128 -0.25 20.86 18.10
C LYS A 128 -0.32 19.36 17.79
N LEU A 129 -0.09 18.52 18.79
CA LEU A 129 -0.04 17.06 18.64
C LEU A 129 0.94 16.61 17.54
N GLY A 130 2.05 17.34 17.34
CA GLY A 130 3.03 17.06 16.30
C GLY A 130 3.65 15.67 16.37
N GLU A 131 3.65 15.03 17.54
CA GLU A 131 4.05 13.64 17.75
C GLU A 131 3.08 12.60 17.15
N TRP A 132 1.90 13.04 16.71
CA TRP A 132 0.88 12.22 16.04
C TRP A 132 0.67 12.61 14.57
N LYS A 133 1.57 13.43 14.02
CA LYS A 133 1.49 13.97 12.67
C LYS A 133 2.73 13.55 11.88
N PRO A 134 2.72 12.37 11.24
CA PRO A 134 3.82 11.94 10.38
C PRO A 134 3.99 12.92 9.20
N VAL A 135 5.22 13.05 8.71
CA VAL A 135 5.58 14.01 7.65
C VAL A 135 5.93 13.32 6.34
N LEU A 136 5.77 14.06 5.26
CA LEU A 136 6.16 13.67 3.90
C LEU A 136 6.98 14.80 3.27
N TRP A 137 7.59 14.54 2.11
CA TRP A 137 8.29 15.55 1.33
C TRP A 137 7.35 16.19 0.31
N ASN A 138 7.27 17.52 0.30
CA ASN A 138 6.48 18.28 -0.65
C ASN A 138 7.38 18.79 -1.79
N GLU A 139 7.18 18.27 -3.01
CA GLU A 139 7.91 18.69 -4.20
C GLU A 139 7.68 20.16 -4.55
N ASN A 140 6.52 20.72 -4.20
CA ASN A 140 6.22 22.13 -4.52
C ASN A 140 7.10 23.10 -3.72
N THR A 141 7.46 22.74 -2.49
CA THR A 141 8.25 23.58 -1.59
C THR A 141 9.68 23.11 -1.40
N ASN A 142 10.00 21.88 -1.84
CA ASN A 142 11.27 21.20 -1.55
C ASN A 142 11.59 21.16 -0.05
N ASP A 143 10.58 20.85 0.76
CA ASP A 143 10.71 20.72 2.21
C ASP A 143 9.70 19.70 2.76
N PHE A 144 9.85 19.33 4.02
CA PHE A 144 8.86 18.54 4.74
C PHE A 144 7.53 19.28 4.82
N ALA A 145 6.45 18.51 4.79
CA ALA A 145 5.10 19.00 5.01
C ALA A 145 4.31 18.04 5.89
N THR A 146 3.35 18.60 6.62
CA THR A 146 2.41 17.83 7.43
C THR A 146 1.05 17.85 6.73
N PRO A 147 0.62 16.78 6.05
CA PRO A 147 -0.65 16.81 5.32
C PRO A 147 -1.84 16.80 6.29
N HIS A 148 -2.98 17.32 5.83
CA HIS A 148 -4.27 17.03 6.46
C HIS A 148 -4.50 15.51 6.59
N GLY A 149 -5.35 15.12 7.56
CA GLY A 149 -5.85 13.75 7.70
C GLY A 149 -5.00 12.83 8.58
N THR A 150 -3.86 13.30 9.09
CA THR A 150 -3.09 12.54 10.08
C THR A 150 -3.87 12.37 11.39
N MET A 151 -3.44 11.42 12.24
CA MET A 151 -4.14 11.12 13.49
C MET A 151 -4.22 12.34 14.41
N GLY A 152 -3.16 13.16 14.46
CA GLY A 152 -3.15 14.40 15.22
C GLY A 152 -4.24 15.38 14.77
N SER A 153 -4.51 15.50 13.46
CA SER A 153 -5.53 16.41 12.92
C SER A 153 -6.93 16.09 13.47
N ARG A 154 -7.24 14.82 13.75
CA ARG A 154 -8.55 14.40 14.29
C ARG A 154 -8.88 15.05 15.63
N TRP A 155 -7.88 15.19 16.51
CA TRP A 155 -8.07 15.66 17.88
C TRP A 155 -7.62 17.11 18.11
N ASP A 156 -6.86 17.67 17.16
CA ASP A 156 -6.47 19.08 17.14
C ASP A 156 -7.53 19.94 16.43
N ASN A 157 -7.90 19.57 15.20
CA ASN A 157 -8.86 20.32 14.38
C ASN A 157 -9.59 19.40 13.40
N GLU A 158 -10.81 18.99 13.75
CA GLU A 158 -11.64 18.08 12.95
C GLU A 158 -11.85 18.53 11.50
N LYS A 159 -11.79 19.83 11.20
CA LYS A 159 -11.92 20.34 9.82
C LYS A 159 -10.74 19.91 8.93
N LYS A 160 -9.58 19.64 9.53
CA LYS A 160 -8.34 19.19 8.87
C LYS A 160 -8.20 17.67 8.88
N TRP A 161 -9.16 16.94 9.46
CA TRP A 161 -9.22 15.48 9.39
C TRP A 161 -9.89 15.05 8.07
N ASN A 162 -9.15 15.16 6.97
CA ASN A 162 -9.60 14.82 5.62
C ASN A 162 -8.38 14.46 4.74
N LEU A 163 -8.60 13.89 3.55
CA LEU A 163 -7.54 13.44 2.63
C LEU A 163 -7.15 14.48 1.57
N ARG A 164 -7.21 15.78 1.90
CA ARG A 164 -6.74 16.84 1.01
C ARG A 164 -5.23 16.98 1.15
N LEU A 165 -4.53 17.06 0.02
CA LEU A 165 -3.10 17.30 -0.03
C LEU A 165 -2.82 18.80 0.18
N GLU A 166 -3.05 19.25 1.42
CA GLU A 166 -2.81 20.60 1.90
C GLU A 166 -1.98 20.51 3.18
N ASP A 167 -0.96 21.35 3.31
CA ASP A 167 -0.15 21.43 4.52
C ASP A 167 -0.97 22.00 5.66
N GLU A 168 -0.90 21.33 6.80
CA GLU A 168 -1.72 21.63 7.95
C GLU A 168 -1.39 23.00 8.55
N GLU A 169 -0.16 23.46 8.45
CA GLU A 169 0.28 24.74 9.03
C GLU A 169 0.12 25.88 8.02
N THR A 170 0.59 25.69 6.79
CA THR A 170 0.63 26.77 5.78
C THR A 170 -0.62 26.83 4.90
N GLY A 171 -1.36 25.73 4.77
CA GLY A 171 -2.48 25.60 3.83
C GLY A 171 -2.05 25.48 2.37
N GLU A 172 -0.75 25.38 2.10
CA GLU A 172 -0.22 25.22 0.74
C GLU A 172 -0.55 23.83 0.18
N LYS A 173 -0.68 23.73 -1.14
CA LYS A 173 -0.87 22.45 -1.80
C LYS A 173 0.39 21.60 -1.71
N ILE A 174 0.19 20.32 -1.39
CA ILE A 174 1.25 19.32 -1.32
C ILE A 174 1.27 18.51 -2.62
N ASP A 175 2.44 18.33 -3.22
CA ASP A 175 2.72 17.25 -4.14
C ASP A 175 3.68 16.25 -3.47
N PRO A 176 3.18 15.12 -2.92
CA PRO A 176 4.02 14.19 -2.18
C PRO A 176 5.05 13.51 -3.08
N ARG A 177 6.29 13.43 -2.63
CA ARG A 177 7.29 12.54 -3.24
C ARG A 177 7.09 11.09 -2.77
N LEU A 178 7.21 10.12 -3.68
CA LEU A 178 7.07 8.70 -3.36
C LEU A 178 8.40 7.98 -3.05
N SER A 179 9.54 8.51 -3.50
CA SER A 179 10.85 7.87 -3.33
C SER A 179 11.93 8.93 -3.20
N LEU A 180 12.84 8.76 -2.25
CA LEU A 180 13.99 9.66 -2.07
C LEU A 180 15.07 9.50 -3.15
N LEU A 181 14.98 8.48 -4.02
CA LEU A 181 15.98 8.24 -5.06
C LEU A 181 16.15 9.48 -5.96
N GLY A 182 17.41 9.87 -6.17
CA GLY A 182 17.82 11.07 -6.90
C GLY A 182 17.89 12.35 -6.05
N MET A 183 17.55 12.30 -4.76
CA MET A 183 17.64 13.44 -3.83
C MET A 183 18.14 13.08 -2.43
N GLU A 184 18.62 11.84 -2.27
CA GLU A 184 19.19 11.32 -1.04
C GLU A 184 20.50 12.00 -0.66
N ASP A 185 20.70 12.19 0.64
CA ASP A 185 21.96 12.69 1.20
C ASP A 185 22.96 11.54 1.36
N SER A 186 22.46 10.33 1.59
CA SER A 186 23.27 9.11 1.61
C SER A 186 22.43 7.86 1.28
N VAL A 187 23.11 6.75 1.03
CA VAL A 187 22.50 5.43 0.89
C VAL A 187 22.91 4.58 2.08
N GLN A 188 21.92 4.03 2.80
CA GLN A 188 22.13 3.19 3.96
C GLN A 188 21.64 1.78 3.71
N THR A 189 22.29 0.79 4.34
CA THR A 189 21.84 -0.60 4.27
C THR A 189 20.88 -0.89 5.42
N VAL A 190 19.68 -1.36 5.05
CA VAL A 190 18.57 -1.67 5.94
C VAL A 190 18.35 -3.18 5.97
N GLN A 191 18.25 -3.72 7.18
CA GLN A 191 17.96 -5.12 7.45
C GLN A 191 16.45 -5.36 7.46
N ILE A 192 16.00 -6.34 6.67
CA ILE A 192 14.61 -6.76 6.56
C ILE A 192 14.52 -8.23 6.98
N PRO A 193 13.67 -8.58 7.96
CA PRO A 193 13.48 -9.97 8.34
C PRO A 193 12.82 -10.74 7.19
N TYR A 194 13.32 -11.94 6.91
CA TYR A 194 12.79 -12.81 5.86
C TYR A 194 12.53 -14.21 6.43
N PHE A 195 11.29 -14.65 6.24
CA PHE A 195 10.79 -15.92 6.73
C PHE A 195 10.43 -16.78 5.52
N SER A 196 11.05 -17.97 5.44
CA SER A 196 10.79 -18.96 4.39
C SER A 196 10.72 -20.36 4.99
N ASP A 197 10.32 -21.33 4.18
CA ASP A 197 10.36 -22.76 4.53
C ASP A 197 11.78 -23.27 4.80
N ASP A 198 12.78 -22.71 4.13
CA ASP A 198 14.21 -22.97 4.37
C ASP A 198 14.75 -22.35 5.68
N GLY A 199 13.92 -21.61 6.42
CA GLY A 199 14.25 -20.97 7.69
C GLY A 199 14.27 -19.44 7.64
N ASN A 200 14.68 -18.84 8.76
CA ASN A 200 14.67 -17.40 8.97
C ASN A 200 16.05 -16.80 8.67
N LYS A 201 16.07 -15.72 7.88
CA LYS A 201 17.29 -14.95 7.60
C LYS A 201 17.01 -13.46 7.61
N ILE A 202 18.07 -12.68 7.54
CA ILE A 202 18.01 -11.23 7.36
C ILE A 202 18.39 -10.95 5.92
N LEU A 203 17.55 -10.20 5.21
CA LEU A 203 17.89 -9.61 3.93
C LEU A 203 18.44 -8.21 4.16
N GLU A 204 19.45 -7.84 3.39
CA GLU A 204 20.01 -6.51 3.37
C GLU A 204 19.60 -5.81 2.07
N ARG A 205 19.08 -4.58 2.19
CA ARG A 205 18.66 -3.74 1.07
C ARG A 205 19.18 -2.34 1.28
N THR A 206 19.71 -1.74 0.21
CA THR A 206 20.11 -0.32 0.22
C THR A 206 18.89 0.56 0.09
N SER A 207 18.79 1.58 0.93
CA SER A 207 17.72 2.58 0.92
C SER A 207 18.30 3.99 0.83
N PRO A 208 17.73 4.87 -0.02
CA PRO A 208 18.03 6.30 0.02
C PRO A 208 17.57 6.91 1.35
N VAL A 209 18.36 7.83 1.91
CA VAL A 209 18.11 8.51 3.19
C VAL A 209 18.26 10.01 3.03
N LYS A 210 17.41 10.76 3.75
CA LYS A 210 17.45 12.22 3.87
C LYS A 210 17.82 12.62 5.29
#